data_AF-A0A819N9M0-F1
#
_entry.id   AF-A0A819N9M0-F1
#
_cell.length_a   1.000
_cell.length_b   1.000
_cell.length_c   1.000
_cell.angle_alpha   90.00
_cell.angle_beta   90.00
_cell.angle_gamma   90.00
#
_symmetry.space_group_name_H-M   'P 1'
#
loop_
_entity.id
_entity.type
_entity.pdbx_description
1 polymer ?
#
loop_
_entity_poly.entity_id
_entity_poly.type
_entity_poly.pdbx_seq_one_letter_code
_entity_poly.pdbx_strand_id
1 'polypeptide(L)'
;MGQGMQQTLLLGNSPAAIFKPFHCQGLTITSLAIDFDPLPFTAGYVVNVSTSYLDVQVVPPHKADIGRQMHAILQYDPIEMRPAFSPNAYEIYQTPPSNANTSLVSPGILRIPLASPSIFVAGDPIVARYTFDRHAIDAQDVTDFTVQSIRIYTSWCMGVVTLRAKRLNIIDFHVIPRDGRWMSTIVDCMHFADSRDYINIIDSRCEAQGDDGLNVHGFYFTVVEIINSTALVFEEFNWFDVLNVGVGTRLEFSSSQQPFTVYATAKVASSSIYSPTSRLFTFASLINVSVGDWASVADTPTLTIRNLTVANNRARGVLLKTRNIQITDSLFNRTSGPAVLFEPSMYCQNISAYNNTVVKHQFTFDPYYYDNADPCQTNLSHFIDLPLSGFNSSFPPPVTLPHSSGSDACNI
;
A
#
# COMPACT_ATOMS: atom_id res chain seq x y z
N MET A 1 -14.42 -4.63 -20.31
CA MET A 1 -13.99 -5.91 -19.71
C MET A 1 -13.19 -6.65 -20.77
N GLY A 2 -11.89 -6.87 -20.56
CA GLY A 2 -11.08 -7.59 -21.54
C GLY A 2 -11.47 -9.05 -21.69
N GLN A 3 -11.01 -9.61 -22.81
CA GLN A 3 -11.29 -11.00 -23.20
C GLN A 3 -10.52 -11.97 -22.29
N GLY A 4 -11.08 -13.15 -22.02
CA GLY A 4 -10.35 -14.25 -21.37
C GLY A 4 -10.35 -14.31 -19.84
N MET A 5 -10.48 -13.18 -19.13
CA MET A 5 -10.39 -13.14 -17.65
C MET A 5 -11.33 -14.08 -16.89
N GLN A 6 -12.48 -14.42 -17.46
CA GLN A 6 -13.46 -15.31 -16.82
C GLN A 6 -13.43 -16.74 -17.34
N GLN A 7 -12.53 -17.07 -18.27
CA GLN A 7 -12.46 -18.41 -18.86
C GLN A 7 -11.77 -19.41 -17.93
N THR A 8 -10.79 -18.94 -17.15
CA THR A 8 -10.02 -19.76 -16.21
C THR A 8 -10.09 -19.13 -14.83
N LEU A 9 -10.49 -19.90 -13.80
CA LEU A 9 -10.44 -19.48 -12.40
C LEU A 9 -9.43 -20.36 -11.65
N LEU A 10 -8.43 -19.73 -11.05
CA LEU A 10 -7.54 -20.34 -10.07
C LEU A 10 -8.11 -20.08 -8.67
N LEU A 11 -8.44 -21.15 -7.95
CA LEU A 11 -8.99 -21.08 -6.60
C LEU A 11 -7.95 -21.59 -5.60
N GLY A 12 -7.40 -20.71 -4.78
CA GLY A 12 -6.54 -21.09 -3.67
C GLY A 12 -7.35 -21.63 -2.50
N ASN A 13 -6.95 -22.78 -1.95
CA ASN A 13 -7.60 -23.42 -0.80
C ASN A 13 -6.88 -23.18 0.54
N SER A 14 -5.81 -22.38 0.51
CA SER A 14 -5.02 -21.97 1.66
C SER A 14 -4.32 -20.62 1.36
N PRO A 15 -3.81 -19.91 2.37
CA PRO A 15 -2.94 -18.76 2.14
C PRO A 15 -1.73 -19.17 1.27
N ALA A 16 -1.63 -18.61 0.07
CA ALA A 16 -0.56 -18.93 -0.89
C ALA A 16 -0.39 -17.81 -1.91
N ALA A 17 0.81 -17.67 -2.45
CA ALA A 17 1.03 -16.93 -3.69
C ALA A 17 0.69 -17.84 -4.87
N ILE A 18 -0.26 -17.43 -5.70
CA ILE A 18 -0.63 -18.20 -6.90
C ILE A 18 0.49 -18.12 -7.94
N PHE A 19 1.10 -16.93 -8.05
CA PHE A 19 2.29 -16.72 -8.87
C PHE A 19 3.41 -16.09 -8.05
N LYS A 20 4.60 -16.68 -8.13
CA LYS A 20 5.82 -16.14 -7.49
C LYS A 20 7.02 -16.14 -8.44
N PRO A 21 7.02 -15.32 -9.51
CA PRO A 21 8.15 -15.26 -10.42
C PRO A 21 9.37 -14.61 -9.74
N PHE A 22 10.52 -15.26 -9.88
CA PHE A 22 11.79 -14.86 -9.29
C PHE A 22 12.88 -14.91 -10.37
N HIS A 23 13.64 -13.84 -10.56
CA HIS A 23 14.69 -13.76 -11.59
C HIS A 23 14.23 -14.11 -13.02
N CYS A 24 13.03 -13.67 -13.39
CA CYS A 24 12.44 -13.96 -14.71
C CYS A 24 12.66 -12.81 -15.69
N GLN A 25 12.79 -13.13 -16.98
CA GLN A 25 12.84 -12.16 -18.08
C GLN A 25 11.79 -12.49 -19.15
N GLY A 26 11.05 -11.48 -19.62
CA GLY A 26 10.08 -11.62 -20.71
C GLY A 26 8.83 -12.42 -20.33
N LEU A 27 8.42 -12.37 -19.06
CA LEU A 27 7.29 -13.12 -18.55
C LEU A 27 5.97 -12.35 -18.75
N THR A 28 4.94 -13.04 -19.23
CA THR A 28 3.56 -12.53 -19.27
C THR A 28 2.62 -13.48 -18.52
N ILE A 29 1.81 -12.95 -17.61
CA ILE A 29 0.69 -13.66 -16.96
C ILE A 29 -0.60 -13.08 -17.51
N THR A 30 -1.44 -13.89 -18.14
CA THR A 30 -2.65 -13.38 -18.79
C THR A 30 -3.86 -14.32 -18.77
N SER A 31 -5.05 -13.72 -18.90
CA SER A 31 -6.32 -14.39 -19.24
C SER A 31 -6.82 -15.39 -18.19
N LEU A 32 -6.85 -14.95 -16.92
CA LEU A 32 -7.38 -15.74 -15.81
C LEU A 32 -7.97 -14.88 -14.69
N ALA A 33 -8.69 -15.54 -13.79
CA ALA A 33 -9.13 -15.01 -12.51
C ALA A 33 -8.48 -15.76 -11.34
N ILE A 34 -8.31 -15.08 -10.20
CA ILE A 34 -7.81 -15.62 -8.94
C ILE A 34 -8.86 -15.37 -7.85
N ASP A 35 -9.14 -16.39 -7.04
CA ASP A 35 -9.97 -16.31 -5.85
C ASP A 35 -9.45 -17.25 -4.75
N PHE A 36 -10.00 -17.17 -3.54
CA PHE A 36 -9.69 -18.07 -2.43
C PHE A 36 -10.95 -18.56 -1.71
N ASP A 37 -10.94 -19.82 -1.28
CA ASP A 37 -11.91 -20.41 -0.35
C ASP A 37 -11.16 -21.37 0.59
N PRO A 38 -11.03 -21.09 1.90
CA PRO A 38 -11.73 -20.05 2.65
C PRO A 38 -11.26 -18.62 2.32
N LEU A 39 -12.15 -17.66 2.60
CA LEU A 39 -11.87 -16.24 2.44
C LEU A 39 -10.86 -15.74 3.48
N PRO A 40 -10.03 -14.74 3.12
CA PRO A 40 -9.06 -14.13 4.04
C PRO A 40 -9.69 -13.13 5.03
N PHE A 41 -11.02 -13.02 5.03
CA PHE A 41 -11.79 -12.16 5.91
C PHE A 41 -13.19 -12.74 6.11
N THR A 42 -13.89 -12.23 7.12
CA THR A 42 -15.34 -12.41 7.29
C THR A 42 -15.99 -11.05 7.57
N ALA A 43 -17.31 -10.97 7.43
CA ALA A 43 -18.04 -9.73 7.68
C ALA A 43 -19.41 -10.00 8.30
N GLY A 44 -19.90 -9.02 9.05
CA GLY A 44 -21.15 -9.17 9.79
C GLY A 44 -21.40 -8.02 10.75
N TYR A 45 -22.32 -8.26 11.67
CA TYR A 45 -22.73 -7.28 12.68
C TYR A 45 -22.26 -7.71 14.05
N VAL A 46 -21.65 -6.82 14.80
CA VAL A 46 -21.32 -7.04 16.20
C VAL A 46 -22.61 -7.27 16.99
N VAL A 47 -22.70 -8.35 17.76
CA VAL A 47 -23.86 -8.68 18.60
C VAL A 47 -23.55 -8.68 20.09
N ASN A 48 -22.27 -8.79 20.45
CA ASN A 48 -21.80 -8.71 21.83
C ASN A 48 -20.38 -8.16 21.88
N VAL A 49 -20.09 -7.37 22.89
CA VAL A 49 -18.78 -6.72 23.09
C VAL A 49 -18.29 -7.05 24.50
N SER A 50 -17.05 -7.51 24.58
CA SER A 50 -16.32 -7.74 25.82
C SER A 50 -14.99 -6.96 25.78
N THR A 51 -14.27 -6.93 26.89
CA THR A 51 -12.93 -6.35 26.96
C THR A 51 -11.89 -7.16 26.17
N SER A 52 -12.19 -8.42 25.83
CA SER A 52 -11.25 -9.36 25.19
C SER A 52 -11.76 -10.04 23.93
N TYR A 53 -13.00 -9.75 23.50
CA TYR A 53 -13.56 -10.30 22.26
C TYR A 53 -14.76 -9.49 21.76
N LEU A 54 -15.10 -9.68 20.48
CA LEU A 54 -16.37 -9.35 19.85
C LEU A 54 -17.07 -10.64 19.44
N ASP A 55 -18.38 -10.77 19.68
CA ASP A 55 -19.18 -11.79 18.99
C ASP A 55 -19.86 -11.12 17.80
N VAL A 56 -19.75 -11.76 16.63
CA VAL A 56 -20.17 -11.19 15.35
C VAL A 56 -21.12 -12.15 14.66
N GLN A 57 -22.33 -11.68 14.38
CA GLN A 57 -23.27 -12.36 13.50
C GLN A 57 -22.77 -12.22 12.06
N VAL A 58 -22.16 -13.28 11.54
CA VAL A 58 -21.66 -13.32 10.17
C VAL A 58 -22.84 -13.31 9.19
N VAL A 59 -22.70 -12.57 8.09
CA VAL A 59 -23.75 -12.43 7.07
C VAL A 59 -23.32 -13.02 5.72
N PRO A 60 -24.25 -13.59 4.93
CA PRO A 60 -23.94 -14.04 3.58
C PRO A 60 -23.39 -12.91 2.69
N PRO A 61 -22.49 -13.21 1.73
CA PRO A 61 -21.94 -14.52 1.40
C PRO A 61 -20.78 -14.95 2.33
N HIS A 62 -20.45 -14.15 3.35
CA HIS A 62 -19.38 -14.45 4.28
C HIS A 62 -19.71 -15.66 5.15
N LYS A 63 -18.67 -16.34 5.61
CA LYS A 63 -18.77 -17.53 6.43
C LYS A 63 -17.96 -17.35 7.70
N ALA A 64 -18.41 -17.99 8.77
CA ALA A 64 -17.62 -18.12 9.99
C ALA A 64 -16.42 -19.02 9.70
N ASP A 65 -15.20 -18.51 9.87
CA ASP A 65 -13.97 -19.29 9.81
C ASP A 65 -13.34 -19.37 11.21
N ILE A 66 -13.20 -20.59 11.72
CA ILE A 66 -12.77 -20.89 13.08
C ILE A 66 -11.26 -21.17 13.11
N GLY A 67 -10.62 -20.92 14.25
CA GLY A 67 -9.19 -21.19 14.40
C GLY A 67 -8.29 -20.15 13.73
N ARG A 68 -8.81 -18.97 13.40
CA ARG A 68 -8.06 -17.89 12.76
C ARG A 68 -7.51 -16.89 13.75
N GLN A 69 -6.30 -16.42 13.47
CA GLN A 69 -5.72 -15.22 14.07
C GLN A 69 -6.26 -13.98 13.37
N MET A 70 -6.46 -12.92 14.16
CA MET A 70 -7.09 -11.68 13.71
C MET A 70 -6.07 -10.56 13.68
N HIS A 71 -5.98 -9.85 12.55
CA HIS A 71 -5.03 -8.75 12.43
C HIS A 71 -5.69 -7.39 12.37
N ALA A 72 -6.85 -7.26 11.72
CA ALA A 72 -7.56 -6.00 11.67
C ALA A 72 -9.07 -6.15 11.68
N ILE A 73 -9.77 -5.16 12.24
CA ILE A 73 -11.23 -5.07 12.23
C ILE A 73 -11.60 -3.66 11.79
N LEU A 74 -12.32 -3.56 10.68
CA LEU A 74 -12.71 -2.32 10.04
C LEU A 74 -14.22 -2.13 10.16
N GLN A 75 -14.67 -1.00 10.69
CA GLN A 75 -16.10 -0.63 10.61
C GLN A 75 -16.49 -0.37 9.14
N TYR A 76 -17.65 -0.87 8.74
CA TYR A 76 -18.04 -0.94 7.33
C TYR A 76 -19.42 -0.33 7.08
N ASP A 77 -19.65 0.28 5.93
CA ASP A 77 -20.98 0.74 5.51
C ASP A 77 -21.54 -0.26 4.49
N PRO A 78 -22.44 -1.19 4.91
CA PRO A 78 -22.97 -2.23 4.04
C PRO A 78 -24.03 -1.71 3.06
N ILE A 79 -24.52 -0.47 3.22
CA ILE A 79 -25.46 0.14 2.28
C ILE A 79 -24.68 0.71 1.10
N GLU A 80 -23.61 1.45 1.40
CA GLU A 80 -22.75 2.07 0.38
C GLU A 80 -21.59 1.17 -0.07
N MET A 81 -21.44 -0.02 0.52
CA MET A 81 -20.43 -1.04 0.21
C MET A 81 -18.99 -0.50 0.21
N ARG A 82 -18.59 0.10 1.33
CA ARG A 82 -17.29 0.76 1.53
C ARG A 82 -16.93 0.83 3.02
N PRO A 83 -15.69 1.17 3.41
CA PRO A 83 -15.37 1.51 4.80
C PRO A 83 -16.34 2.57 5.35
N ALA A 84 -16.71 2.42 6.62
CA ALA A 84 -17.56 3.40 7.29
C ALA A 84 -16.93 4.80 7.19
N PHE A 85 -17.75 5.81 6.95
CA PHE A 85 -17.29 7.20 6.90
C PHE A 85 -18.11 8.03 7.87
N SER A 86 -17.50 8.33 9.01
CA SER A 86 -18.01 9.25 10.02
C SER A 86 -16.84 9.71 10.90
N PRO A 87 -16.98 10.79 11.69
CA PRO A 87 -15.97 11.19 12.67
C PRO A 87 -15.62 10.10 13.70
N ASN A 88 -16.48 9.10 13.86
CA ASN A 88 -16.28 7.97 14.77
C ASN A 88 -15.99 6.66 14.01
N ALA A 89 -15.72 6.75 12.70
CA ALA A 89 -15.37 5.57 11.92
C ALA A 89 -14.08 4.98 12.47
N TYR A 90 -14.13 3.68 12.76
CA TYR A 90 -13.10 3.04 13.57
C TYR A 90 -12.51 1.82 12.87
N GLU A 91 -11.21 1.67 13.04
CA GLU A 91 -10.49 0.48 12.68
C GLU A 91 -9.45 0.15 13.75
N ILE A 92 -9.25 -1.13 14.00
CA ILE A 92 -8.15 -1.60 14.82
C ILE A 92 -7.19 -2.46 14.02
N TYR A 93 -5.92 -2.31 14.33
CA TYR A 93 -4.85 -3.26 14.06
C TYR A 93 -4.43 -3.92 15.35
N GLN A 94 -4.26 -5.24 15.33
CA GLN A 94 -3.94 -6.00 16.51
C GLN A 94 -3.14 -7.26 16.19
N THR A 95 -2.46 -7.75 17.23
CA THR A 95 -1.87 -9.09 17.26
C THR A 95 -2.30 -9.72 18.59
N PRO A 96 -3.45 -10.42 18.64
CA PRO A 96 -3.87 -11.15 19.82
C PRO A 96 -2.83 -12.19 20.26
N PRO A 97 -2.87 -12.65 21.52
CA PRO A 97 -2.07 -13.79 21.95
C PRO A 97 -2.22 -14.99 21.00
N SER A 98 -1.15 -15.75 20.78
CA SER A 98 -1.13 -16.85 19.78
C SER A 98 -2.14 -17.98 20.04
N ASN A 99 -2.64 -18.11 21.27
CA ASN A 99 -3.69 -19.05 21.66
C ASN A 99 -5.11 -18.47 21.53
N ALA A 100 -5.25 -17.18 21.20
CA ALA A 100 -6.53 -16.51 21.03
C ALA A 100 -6.94 -16.55 19.55
N ASN A 101 -7.68 -17.58 19.16
CA ASN A 101 -8.22 -17.76 17.82
C ASN A 101 -9.72 -17.48 17.76
N THR A 102 -10.23 -17.23 16.55
CA THR A 102 -11.67 -17.19 16.32
C THR A 102 -12.34 -18.52 16.71
N SER A 103 -13.53 -18.45 17.29
CA SER A 103 -14.29 -19.62 17.72
C SER A 103 -15.79 -19.42 17.48
N LEU A 104 -16.53 -20.50 17.33
CA LEU A 104 -17.98 -20.41 17.14
C LEU A 104 -18.67 -20.32 18.50
N VAL A 105 -19.53 -19.30 18.67
CA VAL A 105 -20.41 -19.20 19.85
C VAL A 105 -21.68 -20.01 19.64
N SER A 106 -22.27 -19.87 18.44
CA SER A 106 -23.42 -20.63 17.95
C SER A 106 -23.45 -20.54 16.42
N PRO A 107 -24.29 -21.31 15.70
CA PRO A 107 -24.34 -21.25 14.23
C PRO A 107 -24.47 -19.81 13.69
N GLY A 108 -23.48 -19.35 12.93
CA GLY A 108 -23.45 -18.00 12.36
C GLY A 108 -22.88 -16.89 13.27
N ILE A 109 -22.63 -17.16 14.56
CA ILE A 109 -22.02 -16.20 15.48
C ILE A 109 -20.57 -16.59 15.75
N LEU A 110 -19.64 -15.79 15.22
CA LEU A 110 -18.21 -15.96 15.38
C LEU A 110 -17.68 -15.05 16.50
N ARG A 111 -16.97 -15.63 17.45
CA ARG A 111 -16.17 -14.89 18.43
C ARG A 111 -14.84 -14.50 17.81
N ILE A 112 -14.55 -13.21 17.81
CA ILE A 112 -13.34 -12.58 17.31
C ILE A 112 -12.54 -12.09 18.53
N PRO A 113 -11.31 -12.59 18.78
CA PRO A 113 -10.50 -12.14 19.89
C PRO A 113 -10.04 -10.69 19.73
N LEU A 114 -9.94 -9.99 20.86
CA LEU A 114 -9.37 -8.64 20.94
C LEU A 114 -8.08 -8.67 21.76
N ALA A 115 -7.04 -8.01 21.27
CA ALA A 115 -5.79 -7.80 22.01
C ALA A 115 -5.94 -6.73 23.11
N SER A 116 -6.91 -5.83 22.96
CA SER A 116 -7.23 -4.75 23.90
C SER A 116 -8.70 -4.35 23.73
N PRO A 117 -9.33 -3.72 24.75
CA PRO A 117 -10.71 -3.26 24.62
C PRO A 117 -10.90 -2.35 23.40
N SER A 118 -11.95 -2.60 22.62
CA SER A 118 -12.31 -1.80 21.45
C SER A 118 -13.45 -0.83 21.76
N ILE A 119 -13.66 0.17 20.90
CA ILE A 119 -14.82 1.08 20.96
C ILE A 119 -16.02 0.62 20.11
N PHE A 120 -15.94 -0.54 19.45
CA PHE A 120 -17.08 -1.14 18.74
C PHE A 120 -18.25 -1.38 19.70
N VAL A 121 -19.46 -1.23 19.18
CA VAL A 121 -20.72 -1.47 19.91
C VAL A 121 -21.58 -2.50 19.18
N ALA A 122 -22.52 -3.12 19.91
CA ALA A 122 -23.50 -4.00 19.29
C ALA A 122 -24.31 -3.24 18.22
N GLY A 123 -24.48 -3.87 17.05
CA GLY A 123 -25.06 -3.28 15.86
C GLY A 123 -24.04 -2.79 14.84
N ASP A 124 -22.77 -2.61 15.20
CA ASP A 124 -21.75 -2.15 14.26
C ASP A 124 -21.53 -3.18 13.13
N PRO A 125 -21.71 -2.80 11.86
CA PRO A 125 -21.22 -3.56 10.73
C PRO A 125 -19.69 -3.51 10.66
N ILE A 126 -19.06 -4.67 10.52
CA ILE A 126 -17.60 -4.79 10.43
C ILE A 126 -17.15 -5.75 9.32
N VAL A 127 -15.94 -5.53 8.83
CA VAL A 127 -15.12 -6.51 8.11
C VAL A 127 -13.94 -6.88 9.00
N ALA A 128 -13.82 -8.16 9.32
CA ALA A 128 -12.75 -8.74 10.12
C ALA A 128 -11.73 -9.41 9.20
N ARG A 129 -10.50 -8.89 9.17
CA ARG A 129 -9.39 -9.37 8.34
C ARG A 129 -8.46 -10.28 9.16
N TYR A 130 -8.28 -11.50 8.67
CA TYR A 130 -7.35 -12.45 9.29
C TYR A 130 -5.90 -12.00 9.11
N THR A 131 -4.96 -12.77 9.67
CA THR A 131 -3.52 -12.50 9.51
C THR A 131 -3.13 -12.29 8.05
N PHE A 132 -2.42 -11.20 7.80
CA PHE A 132 -1.88 -10.88 6.48
C PHE A 132 -0.73 -11.85 6.20
N ASP A 133 -0.79 -12.54 5.06
CA ASP A 133 0.16 -13.60 4.76
C ASP A 133 0.74 -13.47 3.35
N ARG A 134 0.09 -14.06 2.34
CA ARG A 134 0.63 -14.17 0.97
C ARG A 134 -0.12 -13.27 -0.01
N HIS A 135 0.63 -12.55 -0.85
CA HIS A 135 0.09 -11.82 -2.00
C HIS A 135 -0.34 -12.79 -3.09
N ALA A 136 -1.30 -12.42 -3.95
CA ALA A 136 -1.76 -13.31 -5.01
C ALA A 136 -0.71 -13.47 -6.12
N ILE A 137 -0.07 -12.37 -6.51
CA ILE A 137 1.09 -12.33 -7.41
C ILE A 137 2.23 -11.62 -6.68
N ASP A 138 3.33 -12.32 -6.40
CA ASP A 138 4.53 -11.82 -5.71
C ASP A 138 5.75 -11.97 -6.63
N ALA A 139 6.10 -10.91 -7.37
CA ALA A 139 7.19 -10.93 -8.34
C ALA A 139 8.45 -10.24 -7.79
N GLN A 140 9.61 -10.87 -7.94
CA GLN A 140 10.87 -10.25 -7.51
C GLN A 140 11.97 -10.41 -8.55
N ASP A 141 12.75 -9.34 -8.75
CA ASP A 141 13.88 -9.31 -9.68
C ASP A 141 13.48 -9.73 -11.11
N VAL A 142 12.36 -9.19 -11.58
CA VAL A 142 11.80 -9.49 -12.91
C VAL A 142 12.09 -8.37 -13.91
N THR A 143 12.32 -8.74 -15.17
CA THR A 143 12.58 -7.79 -16.27
C THR A 143 11.64 -8.08 -17.44
N ASP A 144 11.06 -7.04 -18.05
CA ASP A 144 10.05 -7.20 -19.12
C ASP A 144 8.86 -8.04 -18.64
N PHE A 145 8.22 -7.59 -17.55
CA PHE A 145 7.13 -8.31 -16.89
C PHE A 145 5.77 -7.69 -17.23
N THR A 146 4.84 -8.51 -17.70
CA THR A 146 3.48 -8.09 -18.04
C THR A 146 2.43 -8.90 -17.28
N VAL A 147 1.51 -8.21 -16.62
CA VAL A 147 0.29 -8.77 -16.04
C VAL A 147 -0.88 -8.19 -16.82
N GLN A 148 -1.58 -9.03 -17.59
CA GLN A 148 -2.55 -8.56 -18.56
C GLN A 148 -3.87 -9.34 -18.50
N SER A 149 -5.01 -8.65 -18.47
CA SER A 149 -6.33 -9.30 -18.48
C SER A 149 -6.41 -10.33 -17.35
N ILE A 150 -6.27 -9.82 -16.13
CA ILE A 150 -6.32 -10.60 -14.89
C ILE A 150 -7.41 -10.02 -13.99
N ARG A 151 -8.18 -10.92 -13.36
CA ARG A 151 -9.12 -10.55 -12.30
C ARG A 151 -8.72 -11.21 -10.98
N ILE A 152 -8.67 -10.45 -9.89
CA ILE A 152 -8.49 -10.97 -8.55
C ILE A 152 -9.72 -10.63 -7.74
N TYR A 153 -10.41 -11.65 -7.24
CA TYR A 153 -11.57 -11.45 -6.38
C TYR A 153 -11.18 -11.28 -4.92
N THR A 154 -10.11 -11.95 -4.48
CA THR A 154 -9.52 -11.75 -3.15
C THR A 154 -8.08 -12.28 -3.08
N SER A 155 -7.38 -11.96 -1.99
CA SER A 155 -6.02 -12.39 -1.66
C SER A 155 -5.82 -12.35 -0.14
N TRP A 156 -4.99 -13.24 0.39
CA TRP A 156 -4.58 -13.28 1.80
C TRP A 156 -3.61 -12.13 2.19
N CYS A 157 -3.32 -11.24 1.25
CA CYS A 157 -2.64 -9.98 1.48
C CYS A 157 -3.00 -9.00 0.34
N MET A 158 -2.00 -8.56 -0.42
CA MET A 158 -2.15 -7.67 -1.58
C MET A 158 -2.47 -8.43 -2.88
N GLY A 159 -2.92 -7.70 -3.91
CA GLY A 159 -3.21 -8.24 -5.25
C GLY A 159 -1.94 -8.59 -6.03
N VAL A 160 -1.28 -7.58 -6.61
CA VAL A 160 0.02 -7.74 -7.30
C VAL A 160 1.10 -6.93 -6.61
N VAL A 161 2.18 -7.61 -6.25
CA VAL A 161 3.36 -7.01 -5.61
C VAL A 161 4.57 -7.26 -6.48
N THR A 162 5.37 -6.22 -6.67
CA THR A 162 6.69 -6.37 -7.30
C THR A 162 7.79 -5.75 -6.47
N LEU A 163 8.90 -6.46 -6.35
CA LEU A 163 10.15 -5.97 -5.80
C LEU A 163 11.20 -5.95 -6.92
N ARG A 164 11.75 -4.77 -7.24
CA ARG A 164 12.80 -4.60 -8.27
C ARG A 164 12.38 -5.06 -9.67
N ALA A 165 11.14 -4.74 -10.08
CA ALA A 165 10.71 -4.94 -11.45
C ALA A 165 11.33 -3.89 -12.39
N LYS A 166 11.82 -4.32 -13.55
CA LYS A 166 12.28 -3.44 -14.62
C LYS A 166 11.36 -3.57 -15.83
N ARG A 167 10.80 -2.45 -16.31
CA ARG A 167 9.85 -2.41 -17.44
C ARG A 167 8.60 -3.24 -17.16
N LEU A 168 7.76 -2.71 -16.27
CA LEU A 168 6.54 -3.34 -15.77
C LEU A 168 5.32 -2.85 -16.56
N ASN A 169 4.48 -3.78 -17.04
CA ASN A 169 3.20 -3.48 -17.65
C ASN A 169 2.06 -4.16 -16.88
N ILE A 170 1.09 -3.37 -16.42
CA ILE A 170 -0.16 -3.81 -15.79
C ILE A 170 -1.30 -3.32 -16.67
N ILE A 171 -1.97 -4.23 -17.38
CA ILE A 171 -2.92 -3.89 -18.43
C ILE A 171 -4.22 -4.64 -18.20
N ASP A 172 -5.36 -3.95 -18.11
CA ASP A 172 -6.66 -4.60 -17.89
C ASP A 172 -6.63 -5.53 -16.65
N PHE A 173 -6.06 -5.01 -15.56
CA PHE A 173 -5.93 -5.69 -14.28
C PHE A 173 -7.03 -5.23 -13.31
N HIS A 174 -7.78 -6.16 -12.73
CA HIS A 174 -8.96 -5.85 -11.93
C HIS A 174 -8.92 -6.57 -10.59
N VAL A 175 -8.85 -5.81 -9.49
CA VAL A 175 -9.12 -6.31 -8.14
C VAL A 175 -10.50 -5.82 -7.74
N ILE A 176 -11.50 -6.72 -7.74
CA ILE A 176 -12.90 -6.37 -7.48
C ILE A 176 -13.58 -7.47 -6.66
N PRO A 177 -14.46 -7.14 -5.68
CA PRO A 177 -15.16 -8.16 -4.91
C PRO A 177 -16.14 -8.94 -5.81
N ARG A 178 -16.48 -10.15 -5.38
CA ARG A 178 -17.40 -11.07 -6.09
C ARG A 178 -18.62 -11.41 -5.26
N ASP A 179 -19.76 -11.64 -5.92
CA ASP A 179 -20.98 -12.23 -5.33
C ASP A 179 -21.48 -11.51 -4.05
N GLY A 180 -21.35 -10.19 -4.00
CA GLY A 180 -21.80 -9.37 -2.87
C GLY A 180 -20.86 -9.35 -1.65
N ARG A 181 -19.63 -9.86 -1.77
CA ARG A 181 -18.62 -9.74 -0.71
C ARG A 181 -18.32 -8.27 -0.42
N TRP A 182 -18.16 -7.93 0.86
CA TRP A 182 -17.86 -6.57 1.33
C TRP A 182 -16.40 -6.13 1.08
N MET A 183 -15.51 -7.05 0.70
CA MET A 183 -14.10 -6.75 0.47
C MET A 183 -13.54 -7.59 -0.68
N SER A 184 -12.53 -7.06 -1.36
CA SER A 184 -11.73 -7.78 -2.36
C SER A 184 -10.44 -8.33 -1.71
N THR A 185 -9.28 -7.73 -1.94
CA THR A 185 -8.03 -8.07 -1.23
C THR A 185 -8.01 -7.40 0.15
N ILE A 186 -7.37 -8.02 1.14
CA ILE A 186 -7.40 -7.49 2.52
C ILE A 186 -6.38 -6.36 2.76
N VAL A 187 -5.48 -6.13 1.81
CA VAL A 187 -4.49 -5.02 1.76
C VAL A 187 -4.49 -4.40 0.35
N ASP A 188 -3.39 -3.80 -0.12
CA ASP A 188 -3.27 -3.08 -1.38
C ASP A 188 -3.74 -3.89 -2.60
N CYS A 189 -4.28 -3.18 -3.60
CA CYS A 189 -4.57 -3.76 -4.92
C CYS A 189 -3.27 -3.98 -5.72
N MET A 190 -2.40 -2.97 -5.77
CA MET A 190 -1.10 -2.99 -6.47
C MET A 190 -0.03 -2.35 -5.60
N HIS A 191 1.15 -2.98 -5.50
CA HIS A 191 2.25 -2.47 -4.68
C HIS A 191 3.61 -2.71 -5.37
N PHE A 192 4.27 -1.64 -5.80
CA PHE A 192 5.49 -1.70 -6.59
C PHE A 192 6.65 -1.02 -5.87
N ALA A 193 7.53 -1.84 -5.30
CA ALA A 193 8.72 -1.39 -4.61
C ALA A 193 9.95 -1.48 -5.52
N ASP A 194 10.75 -0.42 -5.51
CA ASP A 194 12.08 -0.36 -6.10
C ASP A 194 12.14 -0.70 -7.61
N SER A 195 11.10 -0.33 -8.35
CA SER A 195 11.01 -0.57 -9.80
C SER A 195 11.95 0.33 -10.62
N ARG A 196 12.21 -0.01 -11.89
CA ARG A 196 13.14 0.67 -12.80
C ARG A 196 12.59 0.84 -14.21
N ASP A 197 13.19 1.78 -14.93
CA ASP A 197 12.84 2.22 -16.29
C ASP A 197 11.42 2.79 -16.38
N TYR A 198 10.41 1.93 -16.41
CA TYR A 198 9.01 2.34 -16.48
C TYR A 198 8.06 1.37 -15.77
N ILE A 199 6.94 1.92 -15.32
CA ILE A 199 5.72 1.22 -14.92
C ILE A 199 4.58 1.79 -15.75
N ASN A 200 3.86 0.94 -16.48
CA ASN A 200 2.63 1.31 -17.18
C ASN A 200 1.44 0.62 -16.53
N ILE A 201 0.45 1.40 -16.11
CA ILE A 201 -0.83 0.92 -15.56
C ILE A 201 -1.93 1.44 -16.47
N ILE A 202 -2.61 0.51 -17.15
CA ILE A 202 -3.53 0.83 -18.23
C ILE A 202 -4.85 0.08 -18.05
N ASP A 203 -5.97 0.79 -18.18
CA ASP A 203 -7.33 0.22 -18.26
C ASP A 203 -7.67 -0.71 -17.08
N SER A 204 -7.21 -0.36 -15.87
CA SER A 204 -7.25 -1.21 -14.67
C SER A 204 -8.27 -0.70 -13.63
N ARG A 205 -8.71 -1.57 -12.71
CA ARG A 205 -9.67 -1.22 -11.64
C ARG A 205 -9.31 -1.88 -10.31
N CYS A 206 -9.32 -1.08 -9.25
CA CYS A 206 -9.20 -1.52 -7.87
C CYS A 206 -10.45 -1.10 -7.09
N GLU A 207 -11.13 -2.04 -6.46
CA GLU A 207 -12.35 -1.76 -5.72
C GLU A 207 -12.46 -2.56 -4.42
N ALA A 208 -12.89 -1.88 -3.36
CA ALA A 208 -13.23 -2.45 -2.06
C ALA A 208 -12.08 -3.24 -1.40
N GLN A 209 -10.83 -2.99 -1.77
CA GLN A 209 -9.69 -3.58 -1.09
C GLN A 209 -9.45 -2.92 0.28
N GLY A 210 -8.70 -3.60 1.14
CA GLY A 210 -8.41 -3.17 2.50
C GLY A 210 -7.24 -2.20 2.64
N ASP A 211 -6.55 -1.80 1.58
CA ASP A 211 -5.57 -0.69 1.59
C ASP A 211 -5.47 0.01 0.20
N ASP A 212 -4.37 0.67 -0.11
CA ASP A 212 -4.26 1.49 -1.32
C ASP A 212 -4.65 0.81 -2.63
N GLY A 213 -5.19 1.59 -3.57
CA GLY A 213 -5.35 1.14 -4.96
C GLY A 213 -4.01 0.92 -5.64
N LEU A 214 -3.03 1.76 -5.33
CA LEU A 214 -1.67 1.64 -5.82
C LEU A 214 -0.70 2.24 -4.82
N ASN A 215 0.38 1.54 -4.52
CA ASN A 215 1.54 2.10 -3.84
C ASN A 215 2.78 1.92 -4.72
N VAL A 216 3.50 3.02 -5.02
CA VAL A 216 4.79 2.97 -5.74
C VAL A 216 5.83 3.71 -4.93
N HIS A 217 6.89 3.01 -4.50
CA HIS A 217 7.96 3.61 -3.73
C HIS A 217 9.33 2.99 -4.00
N GLY A 218 10.38 3.72 -3.64
CA GLY A 218 11.74 3.18 -3.51
C GLY A 218 12.07 2.83 -2.06
N PHE A 219 13.29 2.35 -1.84
CA PHE A 219 13.85 2.14 -0.51
C PHE A 219 14.75 3.29 -0.09
N TYR A 220 14.86 3.44 1.23
CA TYR A 220 15.81 4.31 1.89
C TYR A 220 16.76 3.50 2.74
N PHE A 221 18.02 3.91 2.74
CA PHE A 221 19.08 3.28 3.50
C PHE A 221 19.78 4.34 4.34
N THR A 222 20.29 3.97 5.50
CA THR A 222 21.07 4.86 6.35
C THR A 222 22.54 4.51 6.25
N VAL A 223 23.41 5.50 6.07
CA VAL A 223 24.86 5.34 6.18
C VAL A 223 25.23 5.14 7.64
N VAL A 224 25.61 3.93 8.03
CA VAL A 224 25.94 3.61 9.43
C VAL A 224 27.43 3.58 9.72
N GLU A 225 28.26 3.35 8.69
CA GLU A 225 29.71 3.35 8.81
C GLU A 225 30.39 3.79 7.51
N ILE A 226 31.51 4.49 7.63
CA ILE A 226 32.38 4.88 6.51
C ILE A 226 33.70 4.16 6.68
N ILE A 227 33.96 3.15 5.84
CA ILE A 227 35.23 2.41 5.86
C ILE A 227 36.35 3.26 5.25
N ASN A 228 36.04 3.91 4.13
CA ASN A 228 36.88 4.89 3.46
C ASN A 228 36.05 5.69 2.44
N SER A 229 36.69 6.57 1.66
CA SER A 229 36.04 7.43 0.67
C SER A 229 35.33 6.71 -0.49
N THR A 230 35.42 5.38 -0.59
CA THR A 230 34.77 4.58 -1.64
C THR A 230 33.99 3.39 -1.09
N ALA A 231 33.91 3.24 0.23
CA ALA A 231 33.32 2.06 0.88
C ALA A 231 32.49 2.46 2.10
N LEU A 232 31.19 2.18 2.04
CA LEU A 232 30.20 2.57 3.05
C LEU A 232 29.39 1.36 3.50
N VAL A 233 29.01 1.32 4.77
CA VAL A 233 28.08 0.33 5.29
C VAL A 233 26.72 0.98 5.42
N PHE A 234 25.71 0.30 4.88
CA PHE A 234 24.31 0.72 4.98
C PHE A 234 23.50 -0.23 5.84
N GLU A 235 22.52 0.32 6.53
CA GLU A 235 21.40 -0.41 7.12
C GLU A 235 20.09 0.00 6.46
N GLU A 236 19.14 -0.92 6.45
CA GLU A 236 17.76 -0.65 6.03
C GLU A 236 17.09 0.34 6.97
N PHE A 237 16.29 1.26 6.42
CA PHE A 237 15.57 2.25 7.23
C PHE A 237 14.41 1.59 8.02
N ASN A 238 13.83 0.50 7.49
CA ASN A 238 12.73 -0.25 8.07
C ASN A 238 12.85 -1.76 7.81
N TRP A 239 12.24 -2.60 8.66
CA TRP A 239 12.31 -4.08 8.63
C TRP A 239 11.76 -4.78 7.37
N PHE A 240 11.18 -4.05 6.41
CA PHE A 240 10.63 -4.61 5.17
C PHE A 240 11.49 -4.30 3.93
N ASP A 241 12.52 -3.46 4.08
CA ASP A 241 13.32 -2.96 2.96
C ASP A 241 14.49 -3.92 2.69
N VAL A 242 14.39 -4.73 1.64
CA VAL A 242 15.50 -5.65 1.32
C VAL A 242 16.69 -4.85 0.79
N LEU A 243 17.74 -4.74 1.61
CA LEU A 243 19.03 -4.13 1.26
C LEU A 243 19.79 -4.97 0.21
N ASN A 244 19.31 -4.90 -1.04
CA ASN A 244 19.88 -5.56 -2.20
C ASN A 244 19.88 -4.60 -3.40
N VAL A 245 20.99 -3.87 -3.55
CA VAL A 245 21.21 -2.92 -4.64
C VAL A 245 22.26 -3.51 -5.58
N GLY A 246 21.87 -3.74 -6.84
CA GLY A 246 22.73 -4.39 -7.83
C GLY A 246 23.93 -3.54 -8.26
N VAL A 247 25.00 -4.21 -8.71
CA VAL A 247 26.17 -3.56 -9.32
C VAL A 247 25.75 -2.64 -10.47
N GLY A 248 26.31 -1.44 -10.49
CA GLY A 248 26.03 -0.43 -11.47
C GLY A 248 24.81 0.44 -11.18
N THR A 249 24.03 0.13 -10.14
CA THR A 249 22.94 1.00 -9.68
C THR A 249 23.51 2.31 -9.15
N ARG A 250 22.86 3.41 -9.48
CA ARG A 250 23.21 4.73 -8.95
C ARG A 250 22.40 5.01 -7.69
N LEU A 251 23.08 5.46 -6.64
CA LEU A 251 22.49 5.95 -5.41
C LEU A 251 22.60 7.47 -5.34
N GLU A 252 21.59 8.08 -4.72
CA GLU A 252 21.52 9.49 -4.35
C GLU A 252 21.57 9.61 -2.83
N PHE A 253 22.31 10.60 -2.34
CA PHE A 253 22.52 10.82 -0.91
C PHE A 253 21.93 12.16 -0.48
N SER A 254 21.26 12.16 0.68
CA SER A 254 20.76 13.35 1.37
C SER A 254 21.14 13.30 2.86
N SER A 255 21.05 14.44 3.54
CA SER A 255 21.29 14.50 4.98
C SER A 255 19.97 14.51 5.75
N SER A 256 19.98 14.05 7.00
CA SER A 256 18.80 14.10 7.87
C SER A 256 18.26 15.52 8.11
N GLN A 257 19.11 16.55 7.95
CA GLN A 257 18.73 17.97 8.05
C GLN A 257 18.05 18.49 6.79
N GLN A 258 18.29 17.84 5.64
CA GLN A 258 17.75 18.19 4.33
C GLN A 258 17.37 16.90 3.57
N PRO A 259 16.42 16.10 4.10
CA PRO A 259 16.19 14.72 3.69
C PRO A 259 15.76 14.56 2.24
N PHE A 260 15.22 15.62 1.63
CA PHE A 260 14.72 15.64 0.24
C PHE A 260 15.67 16.33 -0.74
N THR A 261 16.86 16.74 -0.29
CA THR A 261 17.85 17.43 -1.12
C THR A 261 19.02 16.50 -1.38
N VAL A 262 19.15 16.07 -2.63
CA VAL A 262 20.31 15.28 -3.08
C VAL A 262 21.55 16.18 -3.11
N TYR A 263 22.59 15.83 -2.37
CA TYR A 263 23.86 16.55 -2.40
C TYR A 263 25.00 15.72 -3.02
N ALA A 264 24.85 14.40 -3.12
CA ALA A 264 25.84 13.51 -3.74
C ALA A 264 25.17 12.36 -4.48
N THR A 265 25.88 11.80 -5.47
CA THR A 265 25.46 10.60 -6.20
C THR A 265 26.65 9.68 -6.42
N ALA A 266 26.42 8.37 -6.40
CA ALA A 266 27.48 7.42 -6.70
C ALA A 266 26.98 6.13 -7.33
N LYS A 267 27.85 5.47 -8.08
CA LYS A 267 27.55 4.20 -8.75
C LYS A 267 28.14 3.04 -7.96
N VAL A 268 27.30 2.09 -7.59
CA VAL A 268 27.72 0.87 -6.88
C VAL A 268 28.66 0.05 -7.77
N ALA A 269 29.85 -0.25 -7.27
CA ALA A 269 30.85 -1.11 -7.92
C ALA A 269 30.74 -2.56 -7.41
N SER A 270 30.49 -2.75 -6.12
CA SER A 270 30.19 -4.06 -5.52
C SER A 270 29.39 -3.92 -4.23
N SER A 271 28.80 -5.02 -3.80
CA SER A 271 28.11 -5.13 -2.51
C SER A 271 28.40 -6.47 -1.86
N SER A 272 28.55 -6.50 -0.53
CA SER A 272 28.68 -7.74 0.24
C SER A 272 27.93 -7.66 1.56
N ILE A 273 27.61 -8.82 2.13
CA ILE A 273 27.07 -8.89 3.49
C ILE A 273 28.13 -8.36 4.47
N TYR A 274 27.70 -7.46 5.37
CA TYR A 274 28.55 -6.95 6.46
C TYR A 274 28.08 -7.49 7.80
N SER A 275 26.77 -7.41 8.06
CA SER A 275 26.10 -8.06 9.19
C SER A 275 24.75 -8.66 8.73
N PRO A 276 23.98 -9.33 9.61
CA PRO A 276 22.63 -9.78 9.29
C PRO A 276 21.73 -8.64 8.74
N THR A 277 21.86 -7.43 9.28
CA THR A 277 21.02 -6.27 8.98
C THR A 277 21.70 -5.21 8.10
N SER A 278 22.98 -5.38 7.78
CA SER A 278 23.75 -4.39 7.01
C SER A 278 24.49 -4.97 5.82
N ARG A 279 24.82 -4.10 4.87
CA ARG A 279 25.62 -4.42 3.68
C ARG A 279 26.74 -3.40 3.51
N LEU A 280 27.90 -3.89 3.10
CA LEU A 280 29.02 -3.08 2.64
C LEU A 280 28.84 -2.83 1.15
N PHE A 281 28.84 -1.57 0.75
CA PHE A 281 28.86 -1.14 -0.64
C PHE A 281 30.19 -0.48 -0.96
N THR A 282 30.78 -0.86 -2.10
CA THR A 282 31.90 -0.11 -2.69
C THR A 282 31.41 0.65 -3.92
N PHE A 283 32.05 1.78 -4.21
CA PHE A 283 31.63 2.69 -5.26
C PHE A 283 32.75 2.95 -6.26
N ALA A 284 32.35 3.19 -7.51
CA ALA A 284 33.29 3.41 -8.61
C ALA A 284 34.07 4.74 -8.51
N SER A 285 33.59 5.66 -7.68
CA SER A 285 34.17 6.98 -7.45
C SER A 285 34.16 7.32 -5.97
N LEU A 286 35.03 8.24 -5.58
CA LEU A 286 35.08 8.78 -4.21
C LEU A 286 33.75 9.48 -3.89
N ILE A 287 33.27 9.35 -2.66
CA ILE A 287 32.05 9.98 -2.17
C ILE A 287 32.36 10.66 -0.84
N ASN A 288 31.92 11.90 -0.71
CA ASN A 288 31.98 12.64 0.54
C ASN A 288 30.59 12.66 1.18
N VAL A 289 30.35 11.77 2.14
CA VAL A 289 29.10 11.61 2.90
C VAL A 289 29.41 11.52 4.39
N SER A 290 28.41 11.68 5.24
CA SER A 290 28.50 11.53 6.70
C SER A 290 27.76 10.30 7.18
N VAL A 291 28.17 9.76 8.33
CA VAL A 291 27.36 8.78 9.06
C VAL A 291 26.04 9.45 9.47
N GLY A 292 24.93 8.74 9.29
CA GLY A 292 23.56 9.24 9.51
C GLY A 292 22.89 9.83 8.27
N ASP A 293 23.63 10.01 7.17
CA ASP A 293 23.03 10.40 5.89
C ASP A 293 22.17 9.27 5.32
N TRP A 294 21.22 9.65 4.47
CA TRP A 294 20.33 8.73 3.79
C TRP A 294 20.80 8.49 2.37
N ALA A 295 20.64 7.26 1.91
CA ALA A 295 20.91 6.84 0.55
C ALA A 295 19.64 6.22 -0.06
N SER A 296 19.42 6.48 -1.33
CA SER A 296 18.19 6.09 -2.03
C SER A 296 18.52 5.75 -3.48
N VAL A 297 17.76 4.88 -4.14
CA VAL A 297 18.09 4.49 -5.52
C VAL A 297 17.67 5.58 -6.49
N ALA A 298 18.64 6.12 -7.22
CA ALA A 298 18.45 7.25 -8.13
C ALA A 298 17.56 6.92 -9.34
N ASP A 299 17.65 5.67 -9.82
CA ASP A 299 17.06 5.22 -11.08
C ASP A 299 15.58 4.87 -10.93
N THR A 300 14.76 5.82 -10.47
CA THR A 300 13.30 5.63 -10.33
C THR A 300 12.60 5.41 -11.68
N PRO A 301 11.47 4.67 -11.71
CA PRO A 301 10.74 4.42 -12.94
C PRO A 301 9.97 5.67 -13.37
N THR A 302 9.80 5.85 -14.69
CA THR A 302 8.72 6.68 -15.21
C THR A 302 7.39 5.96 -14.96
N LEU A 303 6.43 6.64 -14.33
CA LEU A 303 5.14 6.05 -13.98
C LEU A 303 4.03 6.60 -14.87
N THR A 304 3.45 5.76 -15.71
CA THR A 304 2.29 6.10 -16.53
C THR A 304 1.05 5.38 -16.02
N ILE A 305 0.05 6.15 -15.60
CA ILE A 305 -1.27 5.67 -15.19
C ILE A 305 -2.28 6.24 -16.18
N ARG A 306 -3.00 5.36 -16.87
CA ARG A 306 -4.07 5.75 -17.80
C ARG A 306 -5.31 4.91 -17.56
N ASN A 307 -6.45 5.57 -17.38
CA ASN A 307 -7.75 4.91 -17.19
C ASN A 307 -7.73 3.91 -16.02
N LEU A 308 -7.20 4.34 -14.87
CA LEU A 308 -7.29 3.59 -13.62
C LEU A 308 -8.55 4.02 -12.86
N THR A 309 -9.34 3.06 -12.40
CA THR A 309 -10.41 3.32 -11.44
C THR A 309 -10.02 2.81 -10.06
N VAL A 310 -10.07 3.66 -9.03
CA VAL A 310 -9.98 3.23 -7.63
C VAL A 310 -11.25 3.65 -6.89
N ALA A 311 -11.94 2.69 -6.26
CA ALA A 311 -13.22 2.97 -5.62
C ALA A 311 -13.48 2.19 -4.33
N ASN A 312 -14.21 2.82 -3.41
CA ASN A 312 -14.77 2.19 -2.20
C ASN A 312 -13.75 1.48 -1.30
N ASN A 313 -12.46 1.75 -1.46
CA ASN A 313 -11.42 1.10 -0.70
C ASN A 313 -11.12 1.86 0.59
N ARG A 314 -10.63 1.12 1.57
CA ARG A 314 -9.64 1.64 2.51
C ARG A 314 -8.31 1.51 1.80
N ALA A 315 -7.31 2.40 1.81
CA ALA A 315 -7.28 3.76 2.34
C ALA A 315 -7.09 4.79 1.21
N ARG A 316 -5.86 5.02 0.73
CA ARG A 316 -5.61 6.00 -0.34
C ARG A 316 -6.06 5.44 -1.69
N GLY A 317 -6.32 6.31 -2.66
CA GLY A 317 -6.48 5.89 -4.05
C GLY A 317 -5.14 5.41 -4.61
N VAL A 318 -4.17 6.32 -4.72
CA VAL A 318 -2.77 6.00 -5.01
C VAL A 318 -1.81 6.72 -4.04
N LEU A 319 -0.76 6.04 -3.60
CA LEU A 319 0.35 6.53 -2.81
C LEU A 319 1.63 6.49 -3.63
N LEU A 320 2.24 7.64 -3.90
CA LEU A 320 3.32 7.76 -4.88
C LEU A 320 4.57 8.41 -4.27
N LYS A 321 5.70 7.69 -4.38
CA LYS A 321 7.06 8.10 -3.99
C LYS A 321 8.03 7.76 -5.13
N THR A 322 7.81 8.35 -6.30
CA THR A 322 8.62 8.15 -7.53
C THR A 322 8.65 9.44 -8.37
N ARG A 323 9.57 9.51 -9.35
CA ARG A 323 9.70 10.64 -10.30
C ARG A 323 8.89 10.40 -11.57
N ASN A 324 8.72 11.46 -12.37
CA ASN A 324 8.20 11.40 -13.74
C ASN A 324 6.83 10.69 -13.81
N ILE A 325 5.87 11.24 -13.09
CA ILE A 325 4.53 10.67 -12.93
C ILE A 325 3.59 11.30 -13.96
N GLN A 326 2.87 10.47 -14.70
CA GLN A 326 1.77 10.87 -15.57
C GLN A 326 0.51 10.11 -15.18
N ILE A 327 -0.53 10.82 -14.76
CA ILE A 327 -1.86 10.24 -14.48
C ILE A 327 -2.90 10.85 -15.41
N THR A 328 -3.59 10.01 -16.17
CA THR A 328 -4.56 10.45 -17.18
C THR A 328 -5.85 9.63 -17.14
N ASP A 329 -6.98 10.30 -17.41
CA ASP A 329 -8.30 9.69 -17.59
C ASP A 329 -8.72 8.74 -16.46
N SER A 330 -8.24 8.98 -15.23
CA SER A 330 -8.45 8.09 -14.09
C SER A 330 -9.59 8.57 -13.20
N LEU A 331 -10.27 7.63 -12.56
CA LEU A 331 -11.42 7.87 -11.69
C LEU A 331 -11.10 7.44 -10.25
N PHE A 332 -11.23 8.38 -9.32
CA PHE A 332 -11.17 8.11 -7.90
C PHE A 332 -12.54 8.39 -7.28
N ASN A 333 -13.12 7.37 -6.64
CA ASN A 333 -14.49 7.46 -6.15
C ASN A 333 -14.63 6.85 -4.75
N ARG A 334 -14.92 7.68 -3.74
CA ARG A 334 -15.18 7.22 -2.37
C ARG A 334 -14.02 6.39 -1.79
N THR A 335 -12.79 6.80 -2.05
CA THR A 335 -11.61 6.34 -1.30
C THR A 335 -11.75 6.85 0.14
N SER A 336 -11.44 6.03 1.15
CA SER A 336 -11.57 6.48 2.54
C SER A 336 -10.45 7.44 2.96
N GLY A 337 -9.33 7.44 2.25
CA GLY A 337 -8.24 8.41 2.36
C GLY A 337 -8.09 9.28 1.10
N PRO A 338 -6.97 10.03 0.98
CA PRO A 338 -6.66 10.82 -0.22
C PRO A 338 -6.72 10.00 -1.51
N ALA A 339 -7.36 10.54 -2.55
CA ALA A 339 -7.41 9.92 -3.88
C ALA A 339 -6.01 9.76 -4.49
N VAL A 340 -5.16 10.78 -4.34
CA VAL A 340 -3.76 10.76 -4.75
C VAL A 340 -2.97 11.38 -3.60
N LEU A 341 -2.01 10.63 -3.05
CA LEU A 341 -1.08 11.10 -2.04
C LEU A 341 0.34 10.99 -2.58
N PHE A 342 1.02 12.14 -2.64
CA PHE A 342 2.47 12.17 -2.80
C PHE A 342 3.06 12.28 -1.41
N GLU A 343 3.71 11.22 -0.94
CA GLU A 343 4.37 11.30 0.37
C GLU A 343 5.72 12.00 0.21
N PRO A 344 6.07 12.96 1.10
CA PRO A 344 7.36 13.63 1.04
C PRO A 344 8.51 12.64 0.98
N SER A 345 9.29 12.72 -0.11
CA SER A 345 10.35 11.77 -0.42
C SER A 345 11.35 12.42 -1.37
N MET A 346 12.60 11.93 -1.43
CA MET A 346 13.62 12.40 -2.40
C MET A 346 13.18 12.21 -3.86
N TYR A 347 12.12 11.44 -4.10
CA TYR A 347 11.67 11.03 -5.41
C TYR A 347 10.51 11.88 -5.97
N CYS A 348 9.94 12.81 -5.20
CA CYS A 348 8.77 13.60 -5.63
C CYS A 348 9.15 14.75 -6.58
N GLN A 349 9.40 14.44 -7.86
CA GLN A 349 9.77 15.41 -8.91
C GLN A 349 9.10 15.09 -10.26
N ASN A 350 8.86 16.12 -11.09
CA ASN A 350 8.26 16.01 -12.44
C ASN A 350 6.90 15.28 -12.45
N ILE A 351 5.88 15.89 -11.85
CA ILE A 351 4.52 15.34 -11.77
C ILE A 351 3.64 16.03 -12.81
N SER A 352 2.85 15.23 -13.54
CA SER A 352 1.86 15.72 -14.49
C SER A 352 0.55 14.92 -14.35
N ALA A 353 -0.59 15.61 -14.37
CA ALA A 353 -1.89 14.98 -14.20
C ALA A 353 -2.93 15.70 -15.08
N TYR A 354 -3.68 14.98 -15.91
CA TYR A 354 -4.64 15.54 -16.86
C TYR A 354 -5.93 14.72 -16.92
N ASN A 355 -7.08 15.38 -17.08
CA ASN A 355 -8.39 14.73 -17.27
C ASN A 355 -8.78 13.69 -16.20
N ASN A 356 -8.28 13.84 -14.97
CA ASN A 356 -8.64 12.95 -13.87
C ASN A 356 -9.92 13.44 -13.18
N THR A 357 -10.79 12.50 -12.82
CA THR A 357 -12.06 12.81 -12.16
C THR A 357 -12.03 12.30 -10.73
N VAL A 358 -12.39 13.16 -9.78
CA VAL A 358 -12.69 12.76 -8.41
C VAL A 358 -14.16 13.05 -8.11
N VAL A 359 -14.94 11.99 -7.88
CA VAL A 359 -16.41 12.09 -7.79
C VAL A 359 -16.89 12.30 -6.36
N LYS A 360 -16.06 12.02 -5.34
CA LYS A 360 -16.32 12.37 -3.95
C LYS A 360 -15.05 12.15 -3.12
N HIS A 361 -14.48 13.22 -2.57
CA HIS A 361 -13.48 13.14 -1.50
C HIS A 361 -14.19 13.19 -0.17
N GLN A 362 -13.86 12.28 0.73
CA GLN A 362 -14.43 12.21 2.06
C GLN A 362 -13.25 12.28 3.03
N PHE A 363 -12.93 13.48 3.51
CA PHE A 363 -11.87 13.72 4.48
C PHE A 363 -12.41 13.48 5.89
N THR A 364 -11.78 12.58 6.63
CA THR A 364 -11.65 12.61 8.09
C THR A 364 -10.29 11.99 8.42
N PHE A 365 -9.50 12.71 9.23
CA PHE A 365 -8.18 12.30 9.73
C PHE A 365 -8.38 11.31 10.89
N ASP A 366 -7.53 10.30 11.03
CA ASP A 366 -7.20 9.72 12.34
C ASP A 366 -5.72 9.26 12.34
N PRO A 367 -4.93 9.57 13.39
CA PRO A 367 -3.48 9.44 13.38
C PRO A 367 -3.11 8.04 13.86
N TYR A 368 -2.92 7.12 12.92
CA TYR A 368 -2.04 5.99 13.15
C TYR A 368 -1.18 5.81 11.91
N TYR A 369 -0.02 6.45 11.92
CA TYR A 369 1.06 6.09 11.03
C TYR A 369 2.38 6.02 11.76
N TYR A 370 3.16 5.04 11.31
CA TYR A 370 4.44 4.55 11.80
C TYR A 370 5.60 5.54 11.61
N ASP A 371 5.40 6.80 11.97
CA ASP A 371 6.48 7.78 12.03
C ASP A 371 6.29 8.62 13.29
N ASN A 372 7.31 8.66 14.16
CA ASN A 372 7.27 9.32 15.47
C ASN A 372 7.19 10.86 15.39
N ALA A 373 6.64 11.42 14.31
CA ALA A 373 6.44 12.84 14.14
C ALA A 373 4.99 13.20 14.49
N ASP A 374 4.83 13.86 15.63
CA ASP A 374 3.59 14.53 16.04
C ASP A 374 3.15 15.53 14.93
N PRO A 375 2.03 15.27 14.23
CA PRO A 375 1.55 16.15 13.16
C PRO A 375 1.29 17.58 13.64
N CYS A 376 1.04 17.76 14.94
CA CYS A 376 0.77 19.05 15.56
C CYS A 376 2.01 19.95 15.66
N GLN A 377 3.22 19.41 15.49
CA GLN A 377 4.46 20.21 15.45
C GLN A 377 4.90 20.59 14.04
N THR A 378 4.22 20.06 13.02
CA THR A 378 4.58 20.33 11.63
C THR A 378 3.67 21.41 11.06
N ASN A 379 4.25 22.57 10.74
CA ASN A 379 3.53 23.66 10.08
C ASN A 379 3.10 23.20 8.68
N LEU A 380 1.84 22.77 8.55
CA LEU A 380 1.25 22.15 7.35
C LEU A 380 1.28 23.04 6.09
N SER A 381 1.62 24.33 6.25
CA SER A 381 1.80 25.29 5.15
C SER A 381 3.07 25.09 4.32
N HIS A 382 3.99 24.22 4.74
CA HIS A 382 5.26 23.95 4.05
C HIS A 382 5.29 22.61 3.28
N PHE A 383 4.20 21.82 3.27
CA PHE A 383 4.23 20.43 2.76
C PHE A 383 3.91 20.26 1.28
N ILE A 384 3.62 21.33 0.54
CA ILE A 384 3.53 21.30 -0.92
C ILE A 384 4.13 22.60 -1.45
N ASP A 385 5.45 22.59 -1.68
CA ASP A 385 6.10 23.59 -2.53
C ASP A 385 6.41 22.93 -3.88
N LEU A 386 5.36 22.70 -4.67
CA LEU A 386 5.50 22.35 -6.08
C LEU A 386 5.38 23.65 -6.90
N PRO A 387 6.30 23.93 -7.84
CA PRO A 387 6.18 25.11 -8.68
C PRO A 387 4.87 25.06 -9.47
N LEU A 388 4.18 26.21 -9.56
CA LEU A 388 2.92 26.41 -10.30
C LEU A 388 2.97 25.89 -11.76
N SER A 389 4.16 25.69 -12.34
CA SER A 389 4.36 25.13 -13.67
C SER A 389 4.11 23.61 -13.79
N GLY A 390 3.91 22.88 -12.69
CA GLY A 390 3.68 21.42 -12.67
C GLY A 390 2.22 20.98 -12.86
N PHE A 391 1.26 21.91 -12.80
CA PHE A 391 -0.16 21.60 -12.95
C PHE A 391 -0.76 22.40 -14.12
N ASN A 392 -0.94 21.76 -15.28
CA ASN A 392 -1.85 22.26 -16.31
C ASN A 392 -3.12 21.40 -16.32
N SER A 393 -3.74 21.33 -15.14
CA SER A 393 -4.95 20.57 -14.84
C SER A 393 -6.01 21.52 -14.31
N SER A 394 -7.29 21.20 -14.46
CA SER A 394 -8.40 21.98 -13.89
C SER A 394 -8.47 21.97 -12.35
N PHE A 395 -7.43 21.47 -11.66
CA PHE A 395 -7.29 21.57 -10.22
C PHE A 395 -6.66 22.93 -9.86
N PRO A 396 -7.33 23.79 -9.06
CA PRO A 396 -6.58 24.79 -8.31
C PRO A 396 -5.66 24.07 -7.30
N PRO A 397 -4.38 24.47 -7.17
CA PRO A 397 -3.49 23.95 -6.13
C PRO A 397 -4.00 24.41 -4.75
N PRO A 398 -3.69 23.64 -3.70
CA PRO A 398 -4.68 22.90 -2.95
C PRO A 398 -5.94 23.70 -2.58
N VAL A 399 -7.10 23.08 -2.69
CA VAL A 399 -8.32 23.56 -2.02
C VAL A 399 -8.12 23.38 -0.50
N THR A 400 -7.44 24.33 0.14
CA THR A 400 -7.72 24.69 1.52
C THR A 400 -9.03 25.47 1.52
N LEU A 401 -10.08 24.86 2.08
CA LEU A 401 -11.35 25.55 2.37
C LEU A 401 -11.73 25.32 3.83
N PRO A 402 -12.42 26.30 4.43
CA PRO A 402 -11.89 27.10 5.51
C PRO A 402 -12.11 26.47 6.88
N HIS A 403 -11.33 26.93 7.86
CA HIS A 403 -11.67 26.86 9.28
C HIS A 403 -13.17 27.14 9.47
N SER A 404 -13.95 26.11 9.75
CA SER A 404 -15.21 26.30 10.46
C SER A 404 -14.84 26.47 11.93
N SER A 405 -14.88 27.73 12.37
CA SER A 405 -14.92 28.15 13.77
C SER A 405 -15.70 27.16 14.65
N GLY A 406 -15.08 26.63 15.71
CA GLY A 406 -15.78 25.81 16.68
C GLY A 406 -14.85 25.08 17.66
N SER A 407 -14.50 25.81 18.73
CA SER A 407 -14.03 25.35 20.06
C SER A 407 -12.73 24.54 20.17
N ASP A 408 -11.76 25.22 20.79
CA ASP A 408 -10.68 24.71 21.64
C ASP A 408 -10.93 23.31 22.24
N ALA A 409 -10.04 22.36 21.90
CA ALA A 409 -9.85 21.14 22.67
C ALA A 409 -8.37 20.75 22.71
N CYS A 410 -7.53 21.69 23.14
CA CYS A 410 -6.25 21.38 23.77
C CYS A 410 -6.30 21.91 25.20
N ASN A 411 -6.74 21.07 26.13
CA ASN A 411 -6.38 21.22 27.53
C ASN A 411 -6.27 19.83 28.16
N ILE A 412 -5.04 19.56 28.61
CA ILE A 412 -4.51 18.43 29.41
C ILE A 412 -4.08 17.21 28.61
#